data_AF-R7I2G6-F1
#
_entry.id   AF-R7I2G6-F1
#
_cell.length_a   1.000
_cell.length_b   1.000
_cell.length_c   1.000
_cell.angle_alpha   90.00
_cell.angle_beta   90.00
_cell.angle_gamma   90.00
#
_symmetry.space_group_name_H-M   'P 1'
#
loop_
_entity.id
_entity.type
_entity.pdbx_description
1 polymer ?
#
loop_
_entity_poly.entity_id
_entity_poly.type
_entity_poly.pdbx_seq_one_letter_code
_entity_poly.pdbx_strand_id
1 'polypeptide(L)'
;MKSKKQHIITSFQKSQFDTFIKNAFNDADTIRIVLSEKIPNPSYLEQTKWAYLKNSISSLEEIDGDGANYGNTVSRLTLKKDSFTLKYFHEINSWDDFAEEDETTELRMELVEFLLNKKVFAWIVSDYADYFNHYGWYDYWKSEKF
;
A
#
# COMPACT_ATOMS: atom_id res chain seq x y z
N MET A 1 1.01 -35.02 7.42
CA MET A 1 0.47 -34.02 6.47
C MET A 1 0.56 -32.65 7.12
N LYS A 2 1.34 -31.73 6.56
CA LYS A 2 1.36 -30.33 7.03
C LYS A 2 0.03 -29.70 6.62
N SER A 3 -0.81 -29.38 7.59
CA SER A 3 -1.99 -28.56 7.37
C SER A 3 -1.53 -27.24 6.75
N LYS A 4 -1.83 -27.01 5.46
CA LYS A 4 -1.76 -25.66 4.89
C LYS A 4 -2.71 -24.83 5.73
N LYS A 5 -2.18 -23.94 6.57
CA LYS A 5 -3.01 -22.92 7.23
C LYS A 5 -3.68 -22.16 6.10
N GLN A 6 -4.98 -22.35 5.92
CA GLN A 6 -5.79 -21.44 5.11
C GLN A 6 -5.58 -20.05 5.72
N HIS A 7 -4.92 -19.17 4.97
CA HIS A 7 -4.95 -17.75 5.27
C HIS A 7 -6.41 -17.34 5.16
N ILE A 8 -7.06 -17.11 6.30
CA ILE A 8 -8.37 -16.47 6.33
C ILE A 8 -8.08 -15.01 5.99
N ILE A 9 -8.26 -14.65 4.71
CA ILE A 9 -8.33 -13.25 4.30
C ILE A 9 -9.55 -12.69 5.02
N THR A 10 -9.31 -11.81 5.98
CA THR A 10 -10.39 -11.14 6.70
C THR A 10 -11.10 -10.23 5.71
N SER A 11 -12.43 -10.31 5.64
CA SER A 11 -13.21 -9.46 4.73
C SER A 11 -12.84 -7.98 4.92
N PHE A 12 -12.47 -7.30 3.83
CA PHE A 12 -12.14 -5.88 3.86
C PHE A 12 -13.29 -5.07 4.48
N GLN A 13 -13.01 -4.28 5.52
CA GLN A 13 -14.01 -3.43 6.19
C GLN A 13 -13.72 -1.96 5.89
N LYS A 14 -14.44 -1.40 4.91
CA LYS A 14 -14.20 -0.02 4.42
C LYS A 14 -14.20 1.04 5.52
N SER A 15 -15.11 0.97 6.49
CA SER A 15 -15.16 1.93 7.61
C SER A 15 -13.92 1.88 8.52
N GLN A 16 -13.38 0.69 8.75
CA GLN A 16 -12.14 0.50 9.52
C GLN A 16 -10.93 0.99 8.71
N PHE A 17 -10.88 0.65 7.43
CA PHE A 17 -9.85 1.11 6.51
C PHE A 17 -9.83 2.64 6.39
N ASP A 18 -10.97 3.29 6.20
CA ASP A 18 -11.05 4.76 6.12
C ASP A 18 -10.62 5.43 7.43
N THR A 19 -10.93 4.82 8.58
CA THR A 19 -10.47 5.30 9.89
C THR A 19 -8.95 5.16 10.02
N PHE A 20 -8.39 4.04 9.58
CA PHE A 20 -6.95 3.80 9.51
C PHE A 20 -6.26 4.85 8.64
N ILE A 21 -6.74 5.04 7.40
CA ILE A 21 -6.20 6.02 6.44
C ILE A 21 -6.24 7.42 7.03
N LYS A 22 -7.38 7.83 7.62
CA LYS A 22 -7.51 9.15 8.25
C LYS A 22 -6.43 9.38 9.30
N ASN A 23 -6.18 8.41 10.17
CA ASN A 23 -5.19 8.56 11.24
C ASN A 23 -3.76 8.54 10.68
N ALA A 24 -3.43 7.55 9.84
CA ALA A 24 -2.08 7.40 9.28
C ALA A 24 -1.71 8.57 8.36
N PHE A 25 -2.64 9.02 7.51
CA PHE A 25 -2.43 10.15 6.62
C PHE A 25 -2.24 11.45 7.41
N ASN A 26 -3.00 11.69 8.48
CA ASN A 26 -2.84 12.89 9.30
C ASN A 26 -1.48 12.91 10.00
N ASP A 27 -1.07 11.81 10.62
CA ASP A 27 0.14 11.73 11.44
C ASP A 27 1.43 11.64 10.62
N ALA A 28 1.41 11.10 9.41
CA ALA A 28 2.63 10.87 8.63
C ALA A 28 3.29 12.19 8.19
N ASP A 29 4.63 12.26 8.26
CA ASP A 29 5.42 13.28 7.56
C ASP A 29 5.65 12.88 6.09
N THR A 30 5.65 11.58 5.80
CA THR A 30 6.01 11.03 4.50
C THR A 30 5.18 9.80 4.21
N ILE A 31 4.68 9.69 2.98
CA ILE A 31 3.93 8.54 2.47
C ILE A 31 4.73 7.97 1.32
N ARG A 32 4.95 6.65 1.31
CA ARG A 32 5.69 5.96 0.25
C ARG A 32 4.86 4.82 -0.32
N ILE A 33 5.00 4.59 -1.62
CA ILE A 33 4.44 3.43 -2.32
C ILE A 33 5.58 2.66 -2.97
N VAL A 34 5.67 1.36 -2.71
CA VAL A 34 6.54 0.43 -3.41
C VAL A 34 5.74 -0.26 -4.51
N LEU A 35 6.29 -0.25 -5.72
CA LEU A 35 5.71 -0.90 -6.89
C LEU A 35 6.26 -2.32 -7.05
N SER A 36 5.54 -3.17 -7.78
CA SER A 36 5.99 -4.53 -8.13
C SER A 36 7.24 -4.52 -9.00
N GLU A 37 7.39 -3.48 -9.83
CA GLU A 37 8.48 -3.34 -10.78
C GLU A 37 9.13 -1.95 -10.77
N LYS A 38 10.28 -1.86 -11.42
CA LYS A 38 10.97 -0.60 -11.68
C LYS A 38 10.29 0.16 -12.82
N ILE A 39 9.93 1.41 -12.56
CA ILE A 39 9.48 2.35 -13.58
C ILE A 39 10.60 3.35 -13.94
N PRO A 40 10.67 3.84 -15.19
CA PRO A 40 11.73 4.75 -15.61
C PRO A 40 11.59 6.17 -15.05
N ASN A 41 10.36 6.64 -14.81
CA ASN A 41 10.06 7.96 -14.25
C ASN A 41 8.57 8.05 -13.84
N PRO A 42 8.16 9.08 -13.05
CA PRO A 42 6.76 9.28 -12.64
C PRO A 42 5.74 9.37 -13.78
N SER A 43 6.13 9.81 -14.98
CA SER A 43 5.20 9.89 -16.13
C SER A 43 4.74 8.53 -16.62
N TYR A 44 5.43 7.45 -16.25
CA TYR A 44 4.99 6.09 -16.57
C TYR A 44 3.57 5.81 -16.04
N LEU A 45 3.19 6.41 -14.90
CA LEU A 45 1.83 6.26 -14.35
C LEU A 45 0.71 6.78 -15.27
N GLU A 46 0.99 7.65 -16.24
CA GLU A 46 -0.03 8.14 -17.20
C GLU A 46 -0.65 7.02 -18.05
N GLN A 47 0.04 5.87 -18.13
CA GLN A 47 -0.41 4.68 -18.84
C GLN A 47 -1.19 3.71 -17.94
N THR A 48 -1.35 4.03 -16.66
CA THR A 48 -1.99 3.18 -15.65
C THR A 48 -3.31 3.78 -15.19
N LYS A 49 -4.15 2.98 -14.54
CA LYS A 49 -5.36 3.45 -13.83
C LYS A 49 -5.08 4.51 -12.75
N TRP A 50 -3.82 4.64 -12.31
CA TRP A 50 -3.38 5.61 -11.31
C TRP A 50 -2.72 6.86 -11.90
N ALA A 51 -2.99 7.19 -13.18
CA ALA A 51 -2.46 8.38 -13.86
C ALA A 51 -2.56 9.68 -13.03
N TYR A 52 -3.63 9.84 -12.25
CA TYR A 52 -3.86 11.01 -11.42
C TYR A 52 -2.85 11.18 -10.28
N LEU A 53 -2.22 10.10 -9.80
CA LEU A 53 -1.21 10.13 -8.73
C LEU A 53 0.13 10.70 -9.19
N LYS A 54 0.41 10.79 -10.49
CA LYS A 54 1.65 11.34 -11.03
C LYS A 54 2.00 12.70 -10.41
N ASN A 55 0.99 13.57 -10.25
CA ASN A 55 1.16 14.92 -9.74
C ASN A 55 1.52 14.97 -8.24
N SER A 56 1.19 13.90 -7.52
CA SER A 56 1.50 13.73 -6.11
C SER A 56 2.90 13.18 -5.86
N ILE A 57 3.58 12.64 -6.87
CA ILE A 57 4.94 12.12 -6.68
C ILE A 57 5.92 13.28 -6.42
N SER A 58 6.59 13.25 -5.27
CA SER A 58 7.65 14.20 -4.91
C SER A 58 9.05 13.64 -5.16
N SER A 59 9.23 12.32 -5.09
CA SER A 59 10.47 11.65 -5.46
C SER A 59 10.21 10.22 -5.94
N LEU A 60 11.13 9.73 -6.77
CA LEU A 60 11.20 8.35 -7.23
C LEU A 60 12.58 7.82 -6.85
N GLU A 61 12.61 6.67 -6.20
CA GLU A 61 13.82 5.98 -5.78
C GLU A 61 13.83 4.56 -6.33
N GLU A 62 15.02 4.05 -6.66
CA GLU A 62 15.24 2.64 -6.94
C GLU A 62 15.70 1.97 -5.64
N ILE A 63 15.06 0.87 -5.28
CA ILE A 63 15.39 0.10 -4.08
C ILE A 63 15.49 -1.39 -4.44
N ASP A 64 16.28 -2.13 -3.67
CA ASP A 64 16.23 -3.59 -3.74
C ASP A 64 14.88 -4.05 -3.20
N GLY A 65 14.20 -4.96 -3.93
CA GLY A 65 12.91 -5.49 -3.52
C GLY A 65 13.04 -6.32 -2.24
N ASP A 66 12.42 -5.85 -1.16
CA ASP A 66 12.28 -6.61 0.08
C ASP A 66 11.01 -7.48 0.03
N GLY A 67 11.09 -8.75 0.44
CA GLY A 67 9.94 -9.67 0.46
C GLY A 67 9.81 -10.52 -0.80
N ALA A 68 8.58 -10.69 -1.34
CA ALA A 68 8.25 -11.62 -2.43
C ALA A 68 9.06 -11.42 -3.74
N ASN A 69 9.66 -10.25 -3.91
CA ASN A 69 10.46 -9.86 -5.08
C ASN A 69 11.97 -10.12 -4.92
N TYR A 70 12.35 -11.11 -4.08
CA TYR A 70 13.75 -11.50 -3.79
C TYR A 70 14.66 -11.43 -5.03
N GLY A 71 15.44 -10.34 -5.13
CA GLY A 71 16.49 -10.16 -6.15
C GLY A 71 16.20 -9.16 -7.26
N ASN A 72 15.01 -8.56 -7.33
CA ASN A 72 14.67 -7.56 -8.34
C ASN A 72 14.70 -6.13 -7.75
N THR A 73 15.29 -5.18 -8.49
CA THR A 73 15.21 -3.75 -8.17
C THR A 73 13.82 -3.23 -8.53
N VAL A 74 13.18 -2.53 -7.61
CA VAL A 74 11.82 -1.98 -7.77
C VAL A 74 11.81 -0.46 -7.54
N SER A 75 10.70 0.17 -7.90
CA SER A 75 10.51 1.61 -7.69
C SER A 75 9.76 1.91 -6.39
N ARG A 76 10.28 2.88 -5.63
CA ARG A 76 9.61 3.48 -4.48
C ARG A 76 9.27 4.94 -4.78
N LEU A 77 7.99 5.25 -4.72
CA LEU A 77 7.44 6.59 -4.89
C LEU A 77 7.29 7.25 -3.52
N THR A 78 7.78 8.47 -3.34
CA THR A 78 7.34 9.31 -2.21
C THR A 78 6.25 10.24 -2.70
N LEU A 79 5.14 10.29 -1.96
CA LEU A 79 3.97 11.10 -2.28
C LEU A 79 3.87 12.34 -1.40
N LYS A 80 3.36 13.43 -1.99
CA LYS A 80 2.92 14.64 -1.30
C LYS A 80 1.64 14.32 -0.53
N LYS A 81 1.48 14.92 0.65
CA LYS A 81 0.20 14.88 1.38
C LYS A 81 -0.80 15.86 0.75
N ASP A 82 -1.42 15.45 -0.35
CA ASP A 82 -2.39 16.25 -1.10
C ASP A 82 -3.72 15.50 -1.32
N SER A 83 -4.67 16.18 -1.96
CA SER A 83 -6.01 15.63 -2.22
C SER A 83 -6.01 14.45 -3.18
N PHE A 84 -5.04 14.36 -4.10
CA PHE A 84 -4.94 13.23 -5.04
C PHE A 84 -4.44 11.97 -4.34
N THR A 85 -3.45 12.11 -3.44
CA THR A 85 -2.98 11.00 -2.60
C THR A 85 -4.07 10.52 -1.66
N LEU A 86 -4.82 11.43 -1.04
CA LEU A 86 -5.95 11.05 -0.19
C LEU A 86 -7.08 10.39 -0.99
N LYS A 87 -7.35 10.90 -2.20
CA LYS A 87 -8.33 10.31 -3.13
C LYS A 87 -7.97 8.86 -3.46
N TYR A 88 -6.71 8.56 -3.77
CA TYR A 88 -6.27 7.19 -4.03
C TYR A 88 -6.67 6.22 -2.92
N PHE A 89 -6.40 6.58 -1.66
CA PHE A 89 -6.78 5.72 -0.54
C PHE A 89 -8.30 5.58 -0.40
N HIS A 90 -9.07 6.64 -0.64
CA HIS A 90 -10.53 6.54 -0.54
C HIS A 90 -11.16 5.69 -1.65
N GLU A 91 -10.51 5.55 -2.81
CA GLU A 91 -10.98 4.71 -3.92
C GLU A 91 -10.78 3.21 -3.66
N ILE A 92 -9.97 2.81 -2.67
CA ILE A 92 -9.81 1.42 -2.27
C ILE A 92 -11.07 0.98 -1.50
N ASN A 93 -11.86 0.09 -2.10
CA ASN A 93 -13.10 -0.47 -1.53
C ASN A 93 -13.00 -1.97 -1.23
N SER A 94 -11.93 -2.63 -1.67
CA SER A 94 -11.63 -4.03 -1.40
C SER A 94 -10.12 -4.27 -1.36
N TRP A 95 -9.71 -5.43 -0.87
CA TRP A 95 -8.31 -5.86 -0.99
C TRP A 95 -7.91 -6.12 -2.43
N ASP A 96 -8.85 -6.58 -3.25
CA ASP A 96 -8.63 -6.77 -4.68
C ASP A 96 -8.32 -5.42 -5.34
N ASP A 97 -9.06 -4.35 -5.04
CA ASP A 97 -8.81 -3.01 -5.60
C ASP A 97 -7.37 -2.52 -5.33
N PHE A 98 -6.83 -2.84 -4.16
CA PHE A 98 -5.47 -2.46 -3.77
C PHE A 98 -4.41 -3.37 -4.42
N ALA A 99 -4.64 -4.68 -4.41
CA ALA A 99 -3.72 -5.68 -4.97
C ALA A 99 -3.87 -5.87 -6.49
N GLU A 100 -4.83 -5.19 -7.12
CA GLU A 100 -5.12 -5.34 -8.54
C GLU A 100 -3.97 -4.78 -9.38
N GLU A 101 -3.43 -5.67 -10.20
CA GLU A 101 -2.48 -5.36 -11.25
C GLU A 101 -3.13 -4.52 -12.35
N ASP A 102 -2.43 -3.49 -12.83
CA ASP A 102 -2.90 -2.69 -13.95
C ASP A 102 -2.85 -3.50 -15.25
N GLU A 103 -4.00 -3.71 -15.89
CA GLU A 103 -4.11 -4.58 -17.08
C GLU A 103 -3.25 -4.11 -18.28
N THR A 104 -2.85 -2.84 -18.33
CA THR A 104 -2.10 -2.28 -19.46
C THR A 104 -0.59 -2.41 -19.26
N THR A 105 -0.14 -2.22 -18.01
CA THR A 105 1.29 -2.13 -17.68
C THR A 105 1.79 -3.28 -16.83
N GLU A 106 0.90 -4.18 -16.37
CA GLU A 106 1.19 -5.27 -15.43
C GLU A 106 1.78 -4.77 -14.09
N LEU A 107 1.62 -3.46 -13.81
CA LEU A 107 2.15 -2.81 -12.61
C LEU A 107 1.19 -2.99 -11.44
N ARG A 108 1.74 -3.33 -10.27
CA ARG A 108 0.99 -3.43 -9.01
C ARG A 108 1.60 -2.53 -7.93
N MET A 109 0.77 -2.05 -7.01
CA MET A 109 1.24 -1.41 -5.78
C MET A 109 1.36 -2.47 -4.68
N GLU A 110 2.57 -2.69 -4.18
CA GLU A 110 2.86 -3.79 -3.26
C GLU A 110 2.73 -3.38 -1.79
N LEU A 111 3.24 -2.20 -1.48
CA LEU A 111 3.36 -1.72 -0.12
C LEU A 111 3.15 -0.21 -0.07
N VAL A 112 2.34 0.23 0.87
CA VAL A 112 2.26 1.63 1.27
C VAL A 112 2.88 1.77 2.64
N GLU A 113 3.81 2.71 2.81
CA GLU A 113 4.41 3.04 4.10
C GLU A 113 4.04 4.45 4.53
N PHE A 114 3.64 4.60 5.78
CA PHE A 114 3.46 5.89 6.45
C PHE A 114 4.58 6.08 7.45
N LEU A 115 5.35 7.16 7.29
CA LEU A 115 6.52 7.47 8.11
C LEU A 115 6.29 8.72 8.93
N LEU A 116 6.69 8.67 10.20
CA LEU A 116 6.75 9.78 11.14
C LEU A 116 8.17 9.84 11.69
N ASN A 117 8.82 11.00 11.63
CA ASN A 117 10.23 11.15 12.03
C ASN A 117 11.17 10.11 11.38
N LYS A 118 10.97 9.86 10.08
CA LYS A 118 11.72 8.88 9.26
C LYS A 118 11.56 7.40 9.67
N LYS A 119 10.64 7.08 10.58
CA LYS A 119 10.34 5.71 10.97
C LYS A 119 8.97 5.31 10.44
N VAL A 120 8.89 4.12 9.84
CA VAL A 120 7.60 3.53 9.44
C VAL A 120 6.78 3.30 10.70
N PHE A 121 5.58 3.85 10.73
CA PHE A 121 4.64 3.65 11.84
C PHE A 121 3.31 3.05 11.42
N ALA A 122 2.98 3.08 10.13
CA ALA A 122 1.86 2.33 9.58
C ALA A 122 2.18 1.86 8.16
N TRP A 123 1.54 0.78 7.71
CA TRP A 123 1.70 0.26 6.37
C TRP A 123 0.48 -0.52 5.87
N ILE A 124 0.37 -0.71 4.56
CA ILE A 124 -0.65 -1.53 3.86
C ILE A 124 0.11 -2.45 2.88
N VAL A 125 -0.14 -3.76 2.87
CA VAL A 125 0.55 -4.72 1.99
C VAL A 125 -0.43 -5.54 1.14
N SER A 126 -0.11 -5.72 -0.13
CA SER A 126 -0.93 -6.43 -1.12
C SER A 126 -0.93 -7.94 -0.86
N ASP A 127 0.24 -8.53 -0.64
CA ASP A 127 0.48 -9.97 -0.56
C ASP A 127 -0.32 -10.70 0.53
N TYR A 128 -0.60 -10.02 1.63
CA TYR A 128 -1.35 -10.58 2.76
C TYR A 128 -2.73 -9.94 2.92
N ALA A 129 -3.09 -8.98 2.06
CA ALA A 129 -4.31 -8.20 2.19
C ALA A 129 -4.46 -7.66 3.63
N ASP A 130 -3.45 -6.90 4.08
CA ASP A 130 -3.30 -6.49 5.48
C ASP A 130 -2.80 -5.04 5.62
N TYR A 131 -3.17 -4.39 6.73
CA TYR A 131 -2.66 -3.08 7.13
C TYR A 131 -2.36 -3.03 8.64
N PHE A 132 -1.30 -2.30 9.01
CA PHE A 132 -0.83 -2.18 10.38
C PHE A 132 -0.58 -0.71 10.76
N ASN A 133 -0.83 -0.31 12.01
CA ASN A 133 -0.27 0.92 12.59
C ASN A 133 0.31 0.69 14.00
N HIS A 134 1.21 1.56 14.44
CA HIS A 134 1.79 1.53 15.79
C HIS A 134 0.74 1.67 16.92
N TYR A 135 -0.49 2.07 16.61
CA TYR A 135 -1.61 2.12 17.55
C TYR A 135 -2.38 0.78 17.66
N GLY A 136 -2.00 -0.23 16.89
CA GLY A 136 -2.50 -1.61 16.99
C GLY A 136 -2.46 -2.36 15.65
N TRP A 137 -2.14 -3.65 15.72
CA TRP A 137 -2.57 -4.64 14.74
C TRP A 137 -4.11 -4.65 14.73
N TYR A 138 -4.77 -4.39 13.59
CA TYR A 138 -6.18 -4.75 13.44
C TYR A 138 -6.29 -6.17 12.90
N ASP A 139 -5.75 -7.10 13.69
CA ASP A 139 -5.85 -8.53 13.46
C ASP A 139 -7.27 -8.98 13.84
N TYR A 140 -8.08 -9.36 12.86
CA TYR A 140 -9.36 -10.04 13.13
C TYR A 140 -9.16 -11.34 13.93
N TRP A 141 -7.94 -11.86 14.06
CA TRP A 141 -7.57 -13.02 14.87
C TRP A 141 -7.85 -12.89 16.37
N LYS A 142 -8.21 -11.69 16.87
CA LYS A 142 -8.75 -11.52 18.24
C LYS A 142 -10.28 -11.57 18.34
N SER A 143 -11.02 -11.61 17.23
CA SER A 143 -12.48 -11.66 17.27
C SER A 143 -13.06 -13.07 17.45
N GLU A 144 -12.25 -14.13 17.33
CA GLU A 144 -12.65 -15.51 17.68
C GLU A 144 -12.25 -15.91 19.12
N LYS A 145 -12.40 -14.98 20.07
CA LYS A 145 -12.44 -15.33 21.50
C LYS A 145 -13.63 -14.65 22.19
N PHE A 146 -14.83 -15.06 21.84
CA PHE A 146 -15.95 -15.21 22.78
C PHE A 146 -16.81 -16.40 22.38
#